data_AF-A0A449IK36-F1
#
_entry.id   AF-A0A449IK36-F1
#
_cell.length_a   1.000
_cell.length_b   1.000
_cell.length_c   1.000
_cell.angle_alpha   90.00
_cell.angle_beta   90.00
_cell.angle_gamma   90.00
#
_symmetry.space_group_name_H-M   'P 1'
#
loop_
_entity.id
_entity.type
_entity.pdbx_description
1 polymer ?
#
loop_
_entity_poly.entity_id
_entity_poly.type
_entity_poly.pdbx_seq_one_letter_code
_entity_poly.pdbx_strand_id
1 'polypeptide(L)'
;MTIISSRLKTTIDITTEQELTVDTHTGEVLVSRKEIIKRHRVTTDVGTQCRHPVDARTSEELAEILSVHDHWADNLIVEADKLLDLLEAGAISAGAIKLFRQILLGLAGRNIWFGKLADIGTKREIGDLTRADLIRVIRQGKTMPTKVIVHPWYGWRGDRMSRQSYIGAWICIASD
;
A
#
# COMPACT_ATOMS: atom_id res chain seq x y z
N MET A 1 -10.05 60.42 3.28
CA MET A 1 -9.08 59.63 2.49
C MET A 1 -8.95 58.28 3.16
N THR A 2 -9.52 57.23 2.57
CA THR A 2 -9.55 55.89 3.19
C THR A 2 -8.57 55.01 2.43
N ILE A 3 -7.39 54.77 3.00
CA ILE A 3 -6.40 53.86 2.41
C ILE A 3 -6.83 52.46 2.82
N ILE A 4 -7.50 51.74 1.93
CA ILE A 4 -7.78 50.31 2.10
C ILE A 4 -6.48 49.59 1.76
N SER A 5 -5.64 49.36 2.77
CA SER A 5 -4.47 48.51 2.64
C SER A 5 -4.94 47.05 2.55
N SER A 6 -4.91 46.47 1.35
CA SER A 6 -5.21 45.04 1.14
C SER A 6 -4.10 44.20 1.80
N ARG A 7 -4.34 43.76 3.04
CA ARG A 7 -3.38 43.05 3.89
C ARG A 7 -2.93 41.69 3.33
N LEU A 8 -3.75 41.08 2.49
CA LEU A 8 -3.51 39.77 1.90
C LEU A 8 -3.28 39.91 0.39
N LYS A 9 -2.22 39.28 -0.11
CA LYS A 9 -1.93 39.17 -1.54
C LYS A 9 -1.94 37.71 -1.94
N THR A 10 -2.79 37.37 -2.90
CA THR A 10 -2.88 36.01 -3.45
C THR A 10 -2.10 35.95 -4.75
N THR A 11 -1.22 34.97 -4.89
CA THR A 11 -0.43 34.72 -6.10
C THR A 11 -0.50 33.24 -6.45
N ILE A 12 -0.56 32.94 -7.74
CA ILE A 12 -0.56 31.57 -8.24
C ILE A 12 0.88 31.22 -8.61
N ASP A 13 1.42 30.18 -7.98
CA ASP A 13 2.72 29.62 -8.38
C ASP A 13 2.55 28.83 -9.68
N ILE A 14 3.14 29.35 -10.75
CA ILE A 14 3.14 28.76 -12.10
C ILE A 14 3.81 27.38 -12.18
N THR A 15 4.60 27.01 -11.17
CA THR A 15 5.36 25.75 -11.14
C THR A 15 4.57 24.62 -10.46
N THR A 16 3.70 24.97 -9.52
CA THR A 16 2.92 24.01 -8.73
C THR A 16 1.41 24.15 -8.90
N GLU A 17 0.95 25.14 -9.67
CA GLU A 17 -0.45 25.58 -9.79
C GLU A 17 -1.12 25.88 -8.44
N GLN A 18 -0.33 26.23 -7.42
CA GLN A 18 -0.83 26.45 -6.07
C GLN A 18 -1.20 27.91 -5.86
N GLU A 19 -2.34 28.12 -5.21
CA GLU A 19 -2.79 29.44 -4.77
C GLU A 19 -2.15 29.76 -3.41
N LEU A 20 -1.15 30.64 -3.43
CA LEU A 20 -0.44 31.09 -2.25
C LEU A 20 -1.06 32.42 -1.80
N THR A 21 -1.63 32.45 -0.60
CA THR A 21 -2.07 33.69 0.03
C THR A 21 -1.03 34.11 1.06
N VAL A 22 -0.48 35.31 0.90
CA VAL A 22 0.61 35.84 1.73
C VAL A 22 0.11 37.06 2.50
N ASP A 23 0.32 37.10 3.82
CA ASP A 23 0.15 38.33 4.61
C ASP A 23 1.38 39.24 4.36
N THR A 24 1.12 40.39 3.76
CA THR A 24 2.15 41.35 3.36
C THR A 24 2.88 42.03 4.53
N HIS A 25 2.36 41.94 5.76
CA HIS A 25 2.97 42.55 6.93
C HIS A 25 3.86 41.59 7.72
N THR A 26 3.47 40.31 7.80
CA THR A 26 4.21 39.29 8.57
C THR A 26 5.11 38.42 7.69
N GLY A 27 4.87 38.38 6.38
CA GLY A 27 5.56 37.47 5.47
C GLY A 27 5.15 36.00 5.63
N GLU A 28 4.15 35.72 6.46
CA GLU A 28 3.64 34.37 6.65
C GLU A 28 2.81 33.92 5.44
N VAL A 29 3.14 32.73 4.93
CA VAL A 29 2.45 32.10 3.80
C VAL A 29 1.33 31.22 4.36
N LEU A 30 0.09 31.66 4.19
CA LEU A 30 -1.10 30.90 4.53
C LEU A 30 -1.43 29.97 3.35
N VAL A 31 -0.80 28.79 3.34
CA VAL A 31 -1.03 27.78 2.29
C VAL A 31 -2.42 27.15 2.48
N SER A 32 -3.38 27.59 1.66
CA SER A 32 -4.68 26.93 1.52
C SER A 32 -4.51 25.70 0.63
N ARG A 33 -4.15 24.55 1.20
CA ARG A 33 -4.12 23.29 0.47
C ARG A 33 -5.55 22.82 0.24
N LYS A 34 -6.16 23.21 -0.87
CA LYS A 34 -7.40 22.58 -1.33
C LYS A 34 -7.02 21.20 -1.88
N GLU A 35 -7.28 20.15 -1.12
CA GLU A 35 -7.09 18.78 -1.61
C GLU A 35 -7.94 18.59 -2.87
N ILE A 36 -7.27 18.45 -4.02
CA ILE A 36 -7.94 18.14 -5.28
C ILE A 36 -8.36 16.68 -5.19
N ILE A 37 -9.60 16.46 -4.76
CA ILE A 37 -10.25 15.14 -4.80
C ILE A 37 -10.44 14.79 -6.28
N LYS A 38 -9.49 14.05 -6.86
CA LYS A 38 -9.61 13.51 -8.21
C LYS A 38 -10.80 12.57 -8.25
N ARG A 39 -11.88 12.97 -8.93
CA ARG A 39 -13.05 12.13 -9.18
C ARG A 39 -12.75 11.23 -10.38
N HIS A 40 -12.55 9.95 -10.14
CA HIS A 40 -12.48 8.95 -11.20
C HIS A 40 -13.89 8.59 -11.64
N ARG A 41 -14.08 8.50 -12.96
CA ARG A 41 -15.34 8.07 -13.55
C ARG A 41 -15.23 6.56 -13.75
N VAL A 42 -15.84 5.79 -12.86
CA VAL A 42 -15.98 4.34 -13.02
C VAL A 42 -16.87 4.10 -14.24
N THR A 43 -16.28 3.68 -15.36
CA THR A 43 -16.99 3.42 -16.63
C THR A 43 -17.53 1.99 -16.74
N THR A 44 -17.21 1.14 -15.78
CA THR A 44 -17.59 -0.28 -15.79
C THR A 44 -18.83 -0.49 -14.94
N ASP A 45 -19.85 -1.11 -15.52
CA ASP A 45 -21.09 -1.48 -14.83
C ASP A 45 -20.76 -2.46 -13.69
N VAL A 46 -20.94 -2.02 -12.45
CA VAL A 46 -20.52 -2.75 -11.23
C VAL A 46 -21.58 -3.78 -10.86
N GLY A 47 -21.91 -4.66 -11.81
CA GLY A 47 -22.94 -5.69 -11.67
C GLY A 47 -22.42 -7.03 -12.14
N THR A 48 -22.29 -7.99 -11.22
CA THR A 48 -22.07 -9.42 -11.49
C THR A 48 -20.68 -9.92 -11.97
N GLN A 49 -19.75 -9.08 -12.45
CA GLN A 49 -18.43 -9.53 -12.96
C GLN A 49 -17.20 -9.04 -12.17
N CYS A 50 -17.36 -8.33 -11.04
CA CYS A 50 -16.23 -7.88 -10.22
C CYS A 50 -15.55 -9.06 -9.52
N ARG A 51 -14.40 -9.50 -10.05
CA ARG A 51 -13.52 -10.47 -9.38
C ARG A 51 -12.90 -9.82 -8.14
N HIS A 52 -12.84 -10.54 -7.03
CA HIS A 52 -12.19 -10.03 -5.83
C HIS A 52 -10.66 -10.07 -6.00
N PRO A 53 -9.90 -9.10 -5.43
CA PRO A 53 -8.42 -9.12 -5.46
C PRO A 53 -7.82 -10.43 -4.92
N VAL A 54 -8.50 -11.07 -3.97
CA VAL A 54 -8.09 -12.34 -3.37
C VAL A 54 -8.20 -13.52 -4.35
N ASP A 55 -8.98 -13.40 -5.43
CA ASP A 55 -9.14 -14.45 -6.43
C ASP A 55 -8.12 -14.35 -7.56
N ALA A 56 -7.37 -13.25 -7.63
CA ALA A 56 -6.36 -13.04 -8.65
C ALA A 56 -5.27 -14.13 -8.62
N ARG A 57 -4.90 -14.63 -9.81
CA ARG A 57 -3.89 -15.68 -10.01
C ARG A 57 -2.56 -15.15 -10.53
N THR A 58 -2.54 -13.95 -11.10
CA THR A 58 -1.29 -13.29 -11.52
C THR A 58 -1.27 -11.82 -11.10
N SER A 59 -0.08 -11.21 -11.19
CA SER A 59 0.10 -9.77 -10.96
C SER A 59 -0.73 -8.93 -11.92
N GLU A 60 -0.85 -9.35 -13.17
CA GLU A 60 -1.56 -8.64 -14.23
C GLU A 60 -3.07 -8.69 -13.99
N GLU A 61 -3.60 -9.87 -13.65
CA GLU A 61 -5.02 -10.02 -13.28
C GLU A 61 -5.36 -9.19 -12.04
N LEU A 62 -4.46 -9.14 -11.06
CA LEU A 62 -4.65 -8.31 -9.89
C LEU A 62 -4.65 -6.81 -10.24
N ALA A 63 -3.74 -6.37 -11.10
CA ALA A 63 -3.67 -4.97 -11.53
C ALA A 63 -4.95 -4.54 -12.27
N GLU A 64 -5.49 -5.41 -13.13
CA GLU A 64 -6.75 -5.17 -13.82
C GLU A 64 -7.91 -5.00 -12.83
N ILE A 65 -8.03 -5.89 -11.85
CA ILE A 65 -9.05 -5.80 -10.79
C ILE A 65 -8.88 -4.50 -10.00
N LEU A 66 -7.66 -4.18 -9.57
CA LEU A 66 -7.39 -3.00 -8.75
C LEU A 66 -7.57 -1.68 -9.50
N SER A 67 -7.42 -1.66 -10.83
CA SER A 67 -7.67 -0.45 -11.63
C SER A 67 -9.07 0.13 -11.43
N VAL A 68 -10.05 -0.73 -11.13
CA VAL A 68 -11.44 -0.35 -10.87
C VAL A 68 -11.68 -0.06 -9.39
N HIS A 69 -11.03 -0.83 -8.50
CA HIS A 69 -11.35 -0.85 -7.07
C HIS A 69 -10.43 -0.02 -6.16
N ASP A 70 -9.25 0.37 -6.62
CA ASP A 70 -8.22 0.99 -5.78
C ASP A 70 -7.40 2.04 -6.53
N HIS A 71 -7.66 3.31 -6.21
CA HIS A 71 -6.94 4.44 -6.81
C HIS A 71 -5.52 4.60 -6.27
N TRP A 72 -5.19 3.91 -5.18
CA TRP A 72 -3.90 3.95 -4.53
C TRP A 72 -3.13 2.65 -4.70
N ALA A 73 -3.44 1.87 -5.76
CA ALA A 73 -2.74 0.62 -6.07
C ALA A 73 -1.22 0.78 -6.22
N ASP A 74 -0.74 1.98 -6.56
CA ASP A 74 0.69 2.30 -6.65
C ASP A 74 1.32 2.73 -5.32
N ASN A 75 0.51 3.03 -4.31
CA ASN A 75 1.01 3.47 -3.01
C ASN A 75 1.47 2.26 -2.19
N LEU A 76 2.79 2.10 -2.05
CA LEU A 76 3.42 1.09 -1.22
C LEU A 76 3.98 1.70 0.06
N ILE A 77 3.63 1.09 1.18
CA ILE A 77 4.10 1.45 2.51
C ILE A 77 4.79 0.22 3.09
N VAL A 78 6.00 0.38 3.60
CA VAL A 78 6.71 -0.65 4.35
C VAL A 78 7.11 -0.06 5.69
N GLU A 79 6.70 -0.71 6.77
CA GLU A 79 6.93 -0.22 8.14
C GLU A 79 8.30 -0.72 8.61
N ALA A 80 9.35 0.06 8.35
CA ALA A 80 10.73 -0.34 8.64
C ALA A 80 10.97 -0.60 10.13
N ASP A 81 10.41 0.23 11.01
CA ASP A 81 10.57 0.11 12.47
C ASP A 81 10.09 -1.26 12.96
N LYS A 82 8.97 -1.74 12.41
CA LYS A 82 8.39 -3.03 12.79
C LYS A 82 9.21 -4.23 12.32
N LEU A 83 9.99 -4.06 11.25
CA LEU A 83 10.94 -5.07 10.80
C LEU A 83 12.17 -5.11 11.72
N LEU A 84 12.55 -3.97 12.30
CA LEU A 84 13.60 -3.91 13.32
C LEU A 84 13.13 -4.56 14.61
N ASP A 85 11.90 -4.30 15.05
CA ASP A 85 11.31 -4.95 16.22
C ASP A 85 11.31 -6.49 16.09
N LEU A 86 11.02 -7.02 14.89
CA LEU A 86 11.11 -8.46 14.61
C LEU A 86 12.53 -9.00 14.72
N LEU A 87 13.53 -8.20 14.34
CA LEU A 87 14.93 -8.57 14.45
C LEU A 87 15.39 -8.58 15.92
N GLU A 88 14.99 -7.57 16.69
CA GLU A 88 15.29 -7.45 18.11
C GLU A 88 14.62 -8.55 18.95
N ALA A 89 13.39 -8.94 18.59
CA ALA A 89 12.68 -10.04 19.25
C ALA A 89 13.38 -11.41 19.08
N GLY A 90 14.26 -11.56 18.08
CA GLY A 90 15.05 -12.77 17.85
C GLY A 90 14.25 -14.02 17.45
N ALA A 91 12.94 -13.90 17.24
CA ALA A 91 12.06 -15.02 16.89
C ALA A 91 12.28 -15.53 15.45
N ILE A 92 12.88 -14.70 14.59
CA ILE A 92 13.08 -14.97 13.16
C ILE A 92 14.52 -14.65 12.78
N SER A 93 15.11 -15.46 11.89
CA SER A 93 16.46 -15.23 11.41
C SER A 93 16.57 -13.94 10.58
N ALA A 94 17.73 -13.27 10.64
CA ALA A 94 18.00 -12.07 9.84
C ALA A 94 17.85 -12.31 8.32
N GLY A 95 18.17 -13.52 7.84
CA GLY A 95 17.94 -13.92 6.45
C GLY A 95 16.45 -13.94 6.08
N ALA A 96 15.61 -14.50 6.94
CA ALA A 96 14.17 -14.50 6.76
C ALA A 96 13.58 -13.08 6.80
N ILE A 97 14.07 -12.19 7.68
CA ILE A 97 13.64 -10.79 7.71
C ILE A 97 14.04 -10.04 6.43
N LYS A 98 15.25 -10.29 5.90
CA LYS A 98 15.69 -9.73 4.62
C LYS A 98 14.82 -10.20 3.46
N LEU A 99 14.50 -11.50 3.42
CA LEU A 99 13.56 -12.07 2.47
C LEU A 99 12.17 -11.43 2.59
N PHE A 100 11.68 -11.26 3.82
CA PHE A 100 10.40 -10.65 4.09
C PHE A 100 10.34 -9.21 3.58
N ARG A 101 11.39 -8.42 3.81
CA ARG A 101 11.51 -7.07 3.25
C ARG A 101 11.48 -7.08 1.72
N GLN A 102 12.14 -8.04 1.06
CA GLN A 102 12.09 -8.17 -0.40
C GLN A 102 10.67 -8.47 -0.89
N ILE A 103 9.93 -9.35 -0.22
CA ILE A 103 8.52 -9.64 -0.53
C ILE A 103 7.66 -8.38 -0.36
N LEU A 104 7.82 -7.66 0.75
CA LEU A 104 7.09 -6.41 1.03
C LEU A 104 7.34 -5.34 -0.03
N LEU A 105 8.57 -5.21 -0.52
CA LEU A 105 8.91 -4.27 -1.58
C LEU A 105 8.36 -4.69 -2.96
N GLY A 106 8.12 -5.98 -3.16
CA GLY A 106 7.62 -6.56 -4.40
C GLY A 106 6.10 -6.77 -4.45
N LEU A 107 5.32 -6.24 -3.49
CA LEU A 107 3.88 -6.45 -3.47
C LEU A 107 3.23 -5.94 -4.76
N ALA A 108 2.35 -6.73 -5.35
CA ALA A 108 1.60 -6.38 -6.55
C ALA A 108 0.36 -5.52 -6.21
N GLY A 109 -0.25 -5.76 -5.04
CA GLY A 109 -1.38 -4.98 -4.53
C GLY A 109 -2.15 -5.73 -3.46
N ARG A 110 -2.84 -5.02 -2.56
CA ARG A 110 -3.61 -5.59 -1.43
C ARG A 110 -2.85 -6.69 -0.67
N ASN A 111 -1.55 -6.48 -0.49
CA ASN A 111 -0.63 -7.40 0.19
C ASN A 111 -0.45 -8.79 -0.43
N ILE A 112 -0.62 -8.87 -1.74
CA ILE A 112 -0.36 -10.06 -2.50
C ILE A 112 0.95 -9.89 -3.28
N TRP A 113 1.81 -10.88 -3.17
CA TRP A 113 3.00 -11.05 -3.99
C TRP A 113 2.83 -12.27 -4.90
N PHE A 114 3.33 -12.17 -6.13
CA PHE A 114 3.35 -13.26 -7.10
C PHE A 114 4.78 -13.51 -7.57
N GLY A 115 5.15 -14.79 -7.70
CA GLY A 115 6.42 -15.16 -8.29
C GLY A 115 6.86 -16.58 -7.93
N LYS A 116 8.13 -16.89 -8.13
CA LYS A 116 8.72 -18.16 -7.72
C LYS A 116 9.48 -17.97 -6.42
N LEU A 117 9.09 -18.73 -5.40
CA LEU A 117 9.75 -18.68 -4.09
C LEU A 117 11.24 -19.04 -4.15
N ALA A 118 11.62 -19.92 -5.08
CA ALA A 118 13.02 -20.31 -5.28
C ALA A 118 13.92 -19.16 -5.76
N ASP A 119 13.34 -18.11 -6.37
CA ASP A 119 14.09 -16.99 -6.91
C ASP A 119 14.44 -15.95 -5.83
N ILE A 120 13.71 -15.96 -4.72
CA ILE A 120 13.83 -14.95 -3.67
C ILE A 120 14.51 -15.46 -2.40
N GLY A 121 14.39 -16.75 -2.07
CA GLY A 121 14.98 -17.27 -0.84
C GLY A 121 14.95 -18.79 -0.69
N THR A 122 15.45 -19.25 0.44
CA THR A 122 15.53 -20.67 0.76
C THR A 122 14.23 -21.19 1.38
N LYS A 123 14.00 -22.51 1.28
CA LYS A 123 12.85 -23.17 1.95
C LYS A 123 12.82 -22.94 3.46
N ARG A 124 14.00 -22.78 4.08
CA ARG A 124 14.12 -22.53 5.52
C ARG A 124 13.54 -21.16 5.88
N GLU A 125 13.98 -20.11 5.20
CA GLU A 125 13.54 -18.73 5.46
C GLU A 125 12.04 -18.59 5.23
N ILE A 126 11.52 -19.16 4.14
CA ILE A 126 10.08 -19.16 3.84
C ILE A 126 9.30 -19.91 4.93
N GLY A 127 9.84 -21.05 5.40
CA GLY A 127 9.26 -21.83 6.48
C GLY A 127 9.20 -21.06 7.79
N ASP A 128 10.26 -20.32 8.12
CA ASP A 128 10.32 -19.47 9.32
C ASP A 128 9.29 -18.33 9.25
N LEU A 129 9.17 -17.66 8.10
CA LEU A 129 8.15 -16.60 7.88
C LEU A 129 6.72 -17.14 7.95
N THR A 130 6.48 -18.34 7.44
CA THR A 130 5.16 -18.99 7.50
C THR A 130 4.82 -19.42 8.92
N ARG A 131 5.79 -19.98 9.66
CA ARG A 131 5.60 -20.39 11.06
C ARG A 131 5.32 -19.21 11.98
N ALA A 132 5.92 -18.05 11.70
CA ALA A 132 5.67 -16.81 12.42
C ALA A 132 4.38 -16.07 11.97
N ASP A 133 3.55 -16.69 11.12
CA ASP A 133 2.33 -16.11 10.53
C ASP A 133 2.54 -14.71 9.90
N LEU A 134 3.72 -14.47 9.33
CA LEU A 134 4.02 -13.25 8.58
C LEU A 134 3.56 -13.33 7.12
N ILE A 135 3.55 -14.54 6.58
CA ILE A 135 3.14 -14.82 5.20
C ILE A 135 2.29 -16.09 5.13
N ARG A 136 1.40 -16.15 4.13
CA ARG A 136 0.63 -17.33 3.74
C ARG A 136 0.94 -17.67 2.29
N VAL A 137 1.45 -18.88 2.07
CA VAL A 137 1.83 -19.36 0.73
C VAL A 137 0.70 -20.18 0.13
N ILE A 138 0.18 -19.75 -1.01
CA ILE A 138 -0.90 -20.42 -1.75
C ILE A 138 -0.33 -20.95 -3.07
N ARG A 139 -0.35 -22.27 -3.24
CA ARG A 139 0.05 -22.92 -4.49
C ARG A 139 -1.13 -22.93 -5.46
N GLN A 140 -0.95 -22.35 -6.65
CA GLN A 140 -2.01 -22.18 -7.65
C GLN A 140 -1.90 -23.14 -8.85
N GLY A 141 -0.96 -24.09 -8.82
CA GLY A 141 -0.69 -25.05 -9.89
C GLY A 141 0.78 -25.11 -10.26
N LYS A 142 1.16 -26.00 -11.21
CA LYS A 142 2.56 -26.13 -11.67
C LYS A 142 3.02 -25.00 -12.58
N THR A 143 2.12 -24.46 -13.39
CA THR A 143 2.41 -23.42 -14.41
C THR A 143 2.15 -22.00 -13.92
N MET A 144 1.41 -21.86 -12.82
CA MET A 144 1.06 -20.56 -12.24
C MET A 144 2.14 -20.08 -11.26
N PRO A 145 2.33 -18.76 -11.12
CA PRO A 145 3.19 -18.22 -10.07
C PRO A 145 2.69 -18.63 -8.69
N THR A 146 3.60 -18.69 -7.72
CA THR A 146 3.21 -18.85 -6.32
C THR A 146 2.58 -17.55 -5.86
N LYS A 147 1.42 -17.65 -5.21
CA LYS A 147 0.77 -16.53 -4.55
C LYS A 147 1.19 -16.50 -3.09
N VAL A 148 1.66 -15.36 -2.63
CA VAL A 148 2.02 -15.13 -1.22
C VAL A 148 1.19 -13.97 -0.70
N ILE A 149 0.39 -14.22 0.32
CA ILE A 149 -0.33 -13.16 1.05
C ILE A 149 0.52 -12.76 2.24
N VAL A 150 0.70 -11.47 2.44
CA VAL A 150 1.59 -10.91 3.46
C VAL A 150 0.81 -10.18 4.54
N HIS A 151 1.22 -10.35 5.79
CA HIS A 151 0.56 -9.70 6.92
C HIS A 151 0.52 -8.16 6.74
N PRO A 152 -0.69 -7.53 6.71
CA PRO A 152 -0.87 -6.08 6.46
C PRO A 152 -0.30 -5.13 7.51
N TRP A 153 0.17 -5.66 8.64
CA TRP A 153 0.75 -4.86 9.70
C TRP A 153 2.14 -4.34 9.31
N TYR A 154 2.92 -5.12 8.55
CA TYR A 154 4.33 -4.83 8.21
C TYR A 154 4.52 -4.05 6.91
N GLY A 155 3.53 -4.09 6.04
CA GLY A 155 3.48 -3.24 4.86
C GLY A 155 2.11 -3.28 4.23
N TRP A 156 1.85 -2.32 3.34
CA TRP A 156 0.59 -2.21 2.63
C TRP A 156 0.79 -1.64 1.23
N ARG A 157 0.19 -2.28 0.23
CA ARG A 157 0.07 -1.70 -1.12
C ARG A 157 -1.40 -1.51 -1.49
N GLY A 158 -1.83 -0.27 -1.71
CA GLY A 158 -3.22 0.06 -2.00
C GLY A 158 -3.82 1.12 -1.06
N ASP A 159 -5.14 1.23 -1.08
CA ASP A 159 -5.91 2.14 -0.24
C ASP A 159 -5.73 1.84 1.27
N ARG A 160 -5.36 2.87 2.04
CA ARG A 160 -5.15 2.78 3.48
C ARG A 160 -6.43 2.47 4.27
N MET A 161 -7.59 2.93 3.83
CA MET A 161 -8.84 2.66 4.57
C MET A 161 -9.14 1.16 4.61
N SER A 162 -8.86 0.48 3.50
CA SER A 162 -9.03 -0.96 3.40
C SER A 162 -8.04 -1.77 4.24
N ARG A 163 -6.84 -1.24 4.53
CA ARG A 163 -5.79 -1.94 5.30
C ARG A 163 -6.31 -2.49 6.62
N GLN A 164 -7.12 -1.70 7.34
CA GLN A 164 -7.64 -2.09 8.66
C GLN A 164 -8.53 -3.33 8.58
N SER A 165 -9.37 -3.44 7.54
CA SER A 165 -10.20 -4.64 7.32
C SER A 165 -9.35 -5.88 7.06
N TYR A 166 -8.25 -5.74 6.31
CA TYR A 166 -7.32 -6.84 6.05
C TYR A 166 -6.52 -7.25 7.30
N ILE A 167 -6.15 -6.30 8.18
CA ILE A 167 -5.56 -6.61 9.49
C ILE A 167 -6.56 -7.41 10.32
N GLY A 168 -7.81 -6.95 10.40
CA GLY A 168 -8.88 -7.67 11.13
C GLY A 168 -9.08 -9.08 10.60
N ALA A 169 -9.21 -9.24 9.29
CA ALA A 169 -9.34 -10.55 8.65
C ALA A 169 -8.13 -11.46 8.94
N TRP A 170 -6.91 -10.91 8.96
CA TRP A 170 -5.71 -11.70 9.27
C TRP A 170 -5.77 -12.30 10.68
N ILE A 171 -6.13 -11.49 11.67
CA ILE A 171 -6.19 -11.85 13.09
C ILE A 171 -7.38 -12.80 13.37
N CYS A 172 -8.55 -12.50 12.82
CA CYS A 172 -9.76 -13.31 13.06
C CYS A 172 -9.67 -14.73 12.48
N ILE A 173 -8.83 -14.95 11.46
CA ILE A 173 -8.62 -16.29 10.88
C ILE A 173 -7.83 -17.22 11.85
N ALA A 174 -7.16 -16.69 12.88
CA ALA A 174 -6.44 -17.51 13.86
C ALA A 174 -7.34 -18.08 14.99
N SER A 175 -8.67 -17.93 14.90
CA SER A 175 -9.62 -18.28 15.98
C SER A 175 -10.44 -19.56 15.76
N ASP A 176 -10.12 -20.38 14.74
CA ASP A 176 -10.75 -21.69 14.50
C ASP A 176 -9.78 -22.86 14.71
#